data_AF-E3ZLN9-F1
#
_entry.id   AF-E3ZLN9-F1
#
_cell.length_a   1.000
_cell.length_b   1.000
_cell.length_c   1.000
_cell.angle_alpha   90.00
_cell.angle_beta   90.00
_cell.angle_gamma   90.00
#
_symmetry.space_group_name_H-M   'P 1'
#
loop_
_entity.id
_entity.type
_entity.pdbx_description
1 polymer ?
#
loop_
_entity_poly.entity_id
_entity_poly.type
_entity_poly.pdbx_seq_one_letter_code
_entity_poly.pdbx_strand_id
1 'polypeptide(L)' 'SLKDKKEKQVEVDKKMVATKDEEEALNNQIKKLHDDDYIAKLARSEYYLSKDGEIIFNIPEENSKQKE' A
#
# COMPACT_ATOMS: atom_id res chain seq x y z
N SER A 1 36.49 2.77 -21.79
CA SER A 1 37.13 4.04 -21.39
C SER A 1 36.86 4.31 -19.90
N LEU A 2 37.57 5.24 -19.26
CA LEU A 2 37.24 5.69 -17.89
C LEU A 2 35.83 6.29 -17.80
N LYS A 3 35.33 6.85 -18.89
CA LYS A 3 33.98 7.43 -19.00
C LYS A 3 32.91 6.35 -18.92
N ASP A 4 33.06 5.27 -19.69
CA ASP A 4 32.10 4.15 -19.69
C ASP A 4 32.01 3.46 -18.31
N LYS A 5 33.12 3.41 -17.56
CA LYS A 5 33.11 2.90 -16.17
C LYS A 5 32.31 3.81 -15.24
N LYS A 6 32.46 5.13 -15.36
CA LYS A 6 31.68 6.10 -14.56
C LYS A 6 30.20 6.06 -14.90
N GLU A 7 29.86 5.94 -16.18
CA GLU A 7 28.46 5.82 -16.63
C GLU A 7 27.80 4.53 -16.09
N LYS A 8 28.51 3.39 -16.14
CA LYS A 8 28.04 2.15 -15.53
C LYS A 8 27.88 2.25 -14.01
N GLN A 9 28.79 2.93 -13.31
CA GLN A 9 28.67 3.14 -11.88
C GLN A 9 27.39 3.91 -11.54
N VAL A 10 27.11 5.00 -12.24
CA VAL A 10 25.89 5.80 -12.05
C VAL A 10 24.62 4.98 -12.33
N GLU A 11 24.64 4.14 -13.36
CA GLU A 11 23.51 3.26 -13.67
C GLU A 11 23.27 2.23 -12.54
N VAL A 12 24.33 1.61 -12.03
CA VAL A 12 24.27 0.65 -10.93
C VAL A 12 23.76 1.32 -9.65
N ASP A 13 24.25 2.52 -9.33
CA ASP A 13 23.81 3.26 -8.15
C ASP A 13 22.32 3.61 -8.23
N LYS A 14 21.83 4.04 -9.41
CA LYS A 14 20.41 4.29 -9.65
C LYS A 14 19.56 3.04 -9.47
N LYS A 15 20.01 1.90 -10.01
CA LYS A 15 19.33 0.61 -9.84
C LYS A 15 19.29 0.20 -8.37
N MET A 16 20.38 0.39 -7.63
CA MET A 16 20.44 0.07 -6.20
C MET A 16 19.43 0.90 -5.41
N VAL A 17 19.31 2.21 -5.67
CA VAL A 17 18.33 3.07 -4.99
C VAL A 17 16.91 2.60 -5.31
N ALA A 18 16.59 2.39 -6.60
CA ALA A 18 15.27 1.93 -7.00
C ALA A 18 14.88 0.59 -6.34
N THR A 19 15.81 -0.37 -6.27
CA THR A 19 15.59 -1.65 -5.61
C THR A 19 15.37 -1.50 -4.10
N LYS A 20 16.08 -0.58 -3.44
CA LYS A 20 15.87 -0.32 -2.00
C LYS A 20 14.50 0.29 -1.72
N ASP A 21 14.08 1.24 -2.55
CA ASP A 21 12.76 1.88 -2.40
C ASP A 21 11.63 0.85 -2.59
N GLU A 22 11.79 -0.07 -3.57
CA GLU A 22 10.86 -1.18 -3.79
C GLU A 22 10.84 -2.16 -2.60
N GLU A 23 12.01 -2.52 -2.08
CA GLU A 23 12.14 -3.38 -0.90
C GLU A 23 11.41 -2.76 0.31
N GLU A 24 11.60 -1.46 0.57
CA GLU A 24 10.94 -0.77 1.67
C GLU A 24 9.41 -0.74 1.49
N ALA A 25 8.94 -0.44 0.27
CA ALA A 25 7.52 -0.45 -0.05
C ALA A 25 6.88 -1.83 0.15
N LEU A 26 7.55 -2.90 -0.27
CA LEU A 26 7.11 -4.28 -0.09
C LEU A 26 7.09 -4.67 1.39
N ASN A 27 8.14 -4.32 2.15
CA ASN A 27 8.19 -4.57 3.59
C ASN A 27 7.05 -3.85 4.32
N ASN A 28 6.70 -2.64 3.92
CA ASN A 28 5.57 -1.92 4.48
C ASN A 28 4.22 -2.56 4.12
N GLN A 29 4.07 -3.11 2.92
CA GLN A 29 2.88 -3.88 2.56
C GLN A 29 2.78 -5.16 3.40
N ILE A 30 3.87 -5.91 3.57
CA ILE A 30 3.88 -7.10 4.43
C ILE A 30 3.48 -6.76 5.85
N LYS A 31 4.01 -5.67 6.43
CA LYS A 31 3.60 -5.21 7.76
C LYS A 31 2.09 -4.94 7.85
N LYS A 32 1.52 -4.26 6.87
CA LYS A 32 0.07 -3.99 6.81
C LYS A 32 -0.75 -5.28 6.67
N LEU A 33 -0.27 -6.24 5.88
CA LEU A 33 -0.92 -7.53 5.70
C LEU A 33 -0.86 -8.44 6.94
N HIS A 34 0.00 -8.13 7.90
CA HIS A 34 0.07 -8.82 9.20
C HIS A 34 -0.45 -7.97 10.35
N ASP A 35 -1.02 -6.79 10.06
CA ASP A 35 -1.59 -5.89 11.05
C ASP A 35 -3.10 -6.15 11.13
N ASP A 36 -3.52 -6.84 12.18
CA ASP A 36 -4.92 -7.21 12.43
C ASP A 36 -5.84 -5.98 12.49
N ASP A 37 -5.37 -4.85 13.03
CA ASP A 37 -6.16 -3.61 13.10
C ASP A 37 -6.36 -3.00 11.71
N TYR A 38 -5.32 -3.04 10.87
CA TYR A 38 -5.42 -2.61 9.48
C TYR A 38 -6.38 -3.49 8.67
N ILE A 39 -6.26 -4.81 8.79
CA ILE A 39 -7.17 -5.76 8.13
C ILE A 39 -8.61 -5.55 8.61
N ALA A 40 -8.83 -5.39 9.92
CA ALA A 40 -10.16 -5.19 10.47
C ALA A 40 -10.78 -3.85 10.03
N LYS A 41 -9.98 -2.78 9.86
CA LYS A 41 -10.45 -1.51 9.28
C LYS A 41 -10.90 -1.69 7.84
N LEU A 42 -10.13 -2.38 7.02
CA LEU A 42 -10.48 -2.68 5.63
C LEU A 42 -11.75 -3.53 5.54
N ALA A 43 -11.88 -4.56 6.38
CA ALA A 43 -13.07 -5.39 6.45
C ALA A 43 -14.32 -4.57 6.81
N ARG A 44 -14.19 -3.61 7.74
CA ARG A 44 -15.28 -2.69 8.10
C ARG A 44 -15.63 -1.72 6.96
N SER A 45 -14.63 -1.13 6.28
CA SER A 45 -14.87 -0.09 5.27
C SER A 45 -15.34 -0.64 3.93
N GLU A 46 -14.70 -1.69 3.42
CA GLU A 46 -14.96 -2.20 2.06
C GLU A 46 -16.00 -3.31 2.04
N TYR A 47 -16.12 -4.06 3.15
CA TYR A 47 -16.95 -5.26 3.21
C TYR A 47 -18.09 -5.15 4.23
N TYR A 48 -18.25 -4.00 4.89
CA TYR A 48 -19.28 -3.76 5.91
C TYR A 48 -19.31 -4.90 6.95
N LEU A 49 -18.14 -5.39 7.37
CA LEU A 49 -18.04 -6.44 8.38
C LEU A 49 -18.15 -5.83 9.77
N SER A 50 -19.15 -6.23 10.54
CA SER A 50 -19.29 -5.87 11.95
C SER A 50 -19.32 -7.10 12.85
N LYS A 51 -19.03 -6.91 14.15
CA LYS A 51 -19.16 -7.96 15.17
C LYS A 51 -20.59 -8.03 15.70
N ASP A 52 -20.91 -9.10 16.41
CA ASP A 52 -22.21 -9.28 17.05
C ASP A 52 -22.54 -8.10 17.97
N GLY A 53 -23.72 -7.52 17.77
CA GLY A 53 -24.20 -6.36 18.54
C GLY A 53 -23.77 -4.99 18.00
N GLU A 54 -22.96 -4.93 16.93
CA GLU A 54 -22.61 -3.67 16.26
C GLU A 54 -23.66 -3.32 15.18
N ILE A 55 -23.94 -2.02 15.00
CA ILE A 55 -24.82 -1.48 13.97
C ILE A 55 -23.97 -0.66 13.00
N ILE A 56 -24.05 -0.98 11.71
CA ILE A 56 -23.34 -0.26 10.65
C ILE A 56 -24.18 0.92 10.20
N PHE A 57 -23.63 2.12 10.30
CA PHE A 57 -24.23 3.33 9.73
C PHE A 57 -23.60 3.60 8.37
N ASN A 58 -24.38 3.46 7.30
CA ASN A 58 -23.97 3.94 5.99
C ASN A 58 -24.32 5.44 5.92
N ILE A 59 -23.31 6.29 6.04
CA ILE A 59 -23.48 7.72 5.78
C ILE A 59 -23.32 7.88 4.27
N PRO A 60 -24.38 8.29 3.54
CA PRO A 60 -24.25 8.53 2.11
C PRO A 60 -23.18 9.61 1.91
N GLU A 61 -22.05 9.24 1.30
CA GLU A 61 -21.04 10.23 0.95
C GLU A 61 -21.63 11.19 -0.09
N GLU A 62 -21.45 12.49 0.10
CA GLU A 62 -21.86 13.50 -0.90
C GLU A 62 -21.14 13.31 -2.27
N ASN A 63 -20.19 12.38 -2.40
CA ASN A 63 -19.41 12.18 -3.63
C ASN A 63 -19.13 10.72 -4.06
N SER A 64 -19.80 9.70 -3.52
CA SER A 64 -19.68 8.34 -4.06
C SER A 64 -20.80 8.06 -5.06
N LYS A 65 -20.47 8.24 -6.34
CA LYS A 65 -21.32 7.93 -7.49
C LYS A 65 -22.06 6.61 -7.32
N GLN A 66 -23.36 6.68 -7.63
CA GLN A 66 -24.24 5.57 -7.98
C GLN A 66 -23.48 4.46 -8.72
N LYS A 67 -23.43 3.27 -8.12
CA LYS A 67 -23.37 2.02 -8.88
C LYS A 67 -24.76 1.40 -8.78
N GLU A 68 -25.57 1.68 -9.80
CA GLU A 68 -26.53 0.69 -10.30
C GLU A 68 -25.78 -0.40 -11.07
#